data_AF-A0A7Z6T339-F1
#
_entry.id   AF-A0A7Z6T339-F1
#
_cell.length_a   1.000
_cell.length_b   1.000
_cell.length_c   1.000
_cell.angle_alpha   90.00
_cell.angle_beta   90.00
_cell.angle_gamma   90.00
#
_symmetry.space_group_name_H-M   'P 1'
#
loop_
_entity.id
_entity.type
_entity.pdbx_description
1 polymer ?
#
loop_
_entity_poly.entity_id
_entity_poly.type
_entity_poly.pdbx_seq_one_letter_code
_entity_poly.pdbx_strand_id
1 'polypeptide(L)'
;MVQKFARRGTVADSDAGMRRADEDLAAETVATARVAGRAWWMSAQWLLAALEAQRRVDIDQYEEQLRVELKEFTEALYRVPTVLQDRRRGREAVEFLGSPTSMMVEATFKIMAAAHRVGTADQADAAELAALRRFGGDVHGSISALLMDCAASVPRMRSAVPAYLRDRIQGRPDGENAHGAPQ
;
A
#
# COMPACT_ATOMS: atom_id res chain seq x y z
N MET A 1 43.02 27.78 12.05
CA MET A 1 42.68 26.50 11.39
C MET A 1 41.79 25.72 12.37
N VAL A 2 40.77 24.97 11.92
CA VAL A 2 39.75 24.23 12.70
C VAL A 2 38.38 24.94 12.81
N GLN A 3 37.52 24.73 11.81
CA GLN A 3 36.05 24.91 11.91
C GLN A 3 35.28 24.08 10.84
N LYS A 4 35.77 22.90 10.46
CA LYS A 4 35.15 22.07 9.39
C LYS A 4 34.46 20.77 9.87
N PHE A 5 34.53 20.43 11.16
CA PHE A 5 33.99 19.15 11.66
C PHE A 5 32.56 19.19 12.20
N ALA A 6 32.01 20.36 12.56
CA ALA A 6 30.66 20.46 13.13
C ALA A 6 29.52 20.32 12.09
N ARG A 7 29.75 20.63 10.81
CA ARG A 7 28.70 20.61 9.77
C ARG A 7 28.37 19.23 9.20
N ARG A 8 29.20 18.20 9.40
CA ARG A 8 28.94 16.86 8.85
C ARG A 8 28.00 16.01 9.72
N GLY A 9 27.98 16.23 11.04
CA GLY A 9 27.02 15.56 11.93
C GLY A 9 25.58 16.00 11.65
N THR A 10 25.36 17.30 11.41
CA THR A 10 24.03 17.87 11.17
C THR A 10 23.33 17.36 9.90
N VAL A 11 24.08 17.04 8.84
CA VAL A 11 23.49 16.53 7.59
C VAL A 11 23.12 15.06 7.72
N ALA A 12 24.00 14.23 8.29
CA ALA A 12 23.73 12.80 8.48
C ALA A 12 22.57 12.55 9.46
N ASP A 13 22.47 13.38 10.52
CA ASP A 13 21.36 13.33 11.47
C ASP A 13 20.04 13.80 10.84
N SER A 14 20.10 14.80 9.96
CA SER A 14 18.96 15.26 9.17
C SER A 14 18.46 14.18 8.19
N ASP A 15 19.37 13.50 7.49
CA ASP A 15 19.04 12.42 6.56
C ASP A 15 18.48 11.18 7.27
N ALA A 16 18.94 10.90 8.50
CA ALA A 16 18.37 9.84 9.33
C ALA A 16 16.99 10.23 9.87
N GLY A 17 16.78 11.49 10.25
CA GLY A 17 15.49 12.01 10.67
C GLY A 17 14.44 11.97 9.56
N MET A 18 14.79 12.42 8.35
CA MET A 18 13.91 12.41 7.19
C MET A 18 13.48 10.98 6.80
N ARG A 19 14.42 10.03 6.81
CA ARG A 19 14.10 8.61 6.56
C ARG A 19 13.13 8.01 7.57
N ARG A 20 13.24 8.38 8.86
CA ARG A 20 12.27 7.91 9.88
C ARG A 20 10.89 8.50 9.64
N ALA A 21 10.81 9.79 9.31
CA ALA A 21 9.55 10.43 8.98
C ALA A 21 8.89 9.77 7.74
N ASP A 22 9.68 9.41 6.72
CA ASP A 22 9.18 8.69 5.55
C ASP A 22 8.70 7.27 5.89
N GLU A 23 9.40 6.55 6.78
CA GLU A 23 9.00 5.21 7.26
C GLU A 23 7.69 5.27 8.07
N ASP A 24 7.57 6.23 8.98
CA ASP A 24 6.38 6.42 9.80
C ASP A 24 5.17 6.81 8.92
N LEU A 25 5.37 7.72 7.96
CA LEU A 25 4.35 8.10 6.98
C LEU A 25 3.93 6.90 6.11
N ALA A 26 4.88 6.06 5.67
CA ALA A 26 4.57 4.85 4.92
C ALA A 26 3.75 3.85 5.74
N ALA A 27 4.10 3.65 7.02
CA ALA A 27 3.37 2.77 7.93
C ALA A 27 1.93 3.26 8.16
N GLU A 28 1.77 4.55 8.44
CA GLU A 28 0.46 5.19 8.62
C GLU A 28 -0.38 5.06 7.35
N THR A 29 0.22 5.34 6.19
CA THR A 29 -0.48 5.29 4.91
C THR A 29 -0.96 3.88 4.56
N VAL A 30 -0.12 2.86 4.78
CA VAL A 30 -0.51 1.46 4.57
C VAL A 30 -1.61 1.05 5.56
N ALA A 31 -1.56 1.52 6.80
CA ALA A 31 -2.63 1.26 7.77
C ALA A 31 -3.96 1.90 7.32
N THR A 32 -3.93 3.14 6.84
CA THR A 32 -5.11 3.84 6.31
C THR A 32 -5.69 3.13 5.08
N ALA A 33 -4.85 2.73 4.12
CA ALA A 33 -5.28 1.97 2.95
C ALA A 33 -5.93 0.63 3.34
N ARG A 34 -5.42 -0.05 4.38
CA ARG A 34 -6.02 -1.29 4.89
C ARG A 34 -7.38 -1.07 5.52
N VAL A 35 -7.54 0.02 6.28
CA VAL A 35 -8.82 0.38 6.89
C VAL A 35 -9.85 0.69 5.80
N ALA A 36 -9.50 1.53 4.83
CA ALA A 36 -10.38 1.87 3.71
C ALA A 36 -10.75 0.65 2.85
N GLY A 37 -9.77 -0.19 2.49
CA GLY A 37 -10.01 -1.42 1.75
C GLY A 37 -10.92 -2.42 2.48
N ARG A 38 -10.80 -2.50 3.81
CA ARG A 38 -11.71 -3.30 4.65
C ARG A 38 -13.11 -2.70 4.72
N ALA A 39 -13.22 -1.37 4.88
CA ALA A 39 -14.51 -0.68 4.90
C ALA A 39 -15.28 -0.92 3.60
N TRP A 40 -14.62 -0.73 2.45
CA TRP A 40 -15.16 -1.07 1.14
C TRP A 40 -15.71 -2.50 1.06
N TRP A 41 -14.92 -3.48 1.51
CA TRP A 41 -15.34 -4.87 1.43
C TRP A 41 -16.53 -5.18 2.35
N MET A 42 -16.57 -4.60 3.55
CA MET A 42 -17.72 -4.72 4.46
C MET A 42 -18.99 -4.13 3.83
N SER A 43 -18.89 -2.95 3.22
CA SER A 43 -19.98 -2.30 2.49
C SER A 43 -20.48 -3.17 1.33
N ALA A 44 -19.56 -3.73 0.52
CA ALA A 44 -19.88 -4.69 -0.55
C ALA A 44 -20.58 -5.96 -0.03
N GLN A 45 -20.08 -6.55 1.06
CA GLN A 45 -20.71 -7.72 1.67
C GLN A 45 -22.12 -7.44 2.17
N TRP A 46 -22.34 -6.26 2.79
CA TRP A 46 -23.64 -5.84 3.26
C TRP A 46 -24.64 -5.71 2.12
N LEU A 47 -24.26 -5.02 1.02
CA LEU A 47 -25.12 -4.88 -0.14
C LEU A 47 -25.45 -6.25 -0.74
N LEU A 48 -24.45 -7.10 -0.99
CA LEU A 48 -24.66 -8.44 -1.54
C LEU A 48 -25.61 -9.26 -0.66
N ALA A 49 -25.44 -9.22 0.67
CA ALA A 49 -26.34 -9.90 1.60
C ALA A 49 -27.77 -9.32 1.61
N ALA A 50 -27.93 -8.02 1.38
CA ALA A 50 -29.23 -7.39 1.26
C ALA A 50 -29.94 -7.78 -0.05
N LEU A 51 -29.20 -7.83 -1.16
CA LEU A 51 -29.72 -8.30 -2.45
C LEU A 51 -30.14 -9.77 -2.39
N GLU A 52 -29.36 -10.64 -1.75
CA GLU A 52 -29.72 -12.05 -1.55
C GLU A 52 -30.98 -12.22 -0.70
N ALA A 53 -31.12 -11.40 0.33
CA ALA A 53 -32.31 -11.38 1.18
C ALA A 53 -33.50 -10.65 0.53
N GLN A 54 -33.38 -10.22 -0.73
CA GLN A 54 -34.38 -9.44 -1.45
C GLN A 54 -34.86 -8.20 -0.66
N ARG A 55 -33.96 -7.63 0.15
CA ARG A 55 -34.25 -6.42 0.92
C ARG A 55 -34.11 -5.21 -0.01
N ARG A 56 -35.00 -4.25 0.15
CA ARG A 56 -34.83 -2.94 -0.48
C ARG A 56 -33.58 -2.27 0.08
N VAL A 57 -32.73 -1.81 -0.82
CA VAL A 57 -31.51 -1.06 -0.50
C VAL A 57 -31.62 0.29 -1.17
N ASP A 58 -31.24 1.35 -0.45
CA ASP A 58 -31.03 2.66 -1.04
C ASP A 58 -29.71 2.62 -1.81
N ILE A 59 -29.81 2.44 -3.13
CA ILE A 59 -28.66 2.26 -4.03
C ILE A 59 -27.86 3.57 -4.11
N ASP A 60 -28.54 4.73 -4.08
CA ASP A 60 -27.89 6.04 -4.18
C ASP A 60 -27.05 6.32 -2.92
N GLN A 61 -27.59 6.02 -1.74
CA GLN A 61 -26.84 6.11 -0.48
C GLN A 61 -25.60 5.20 -0.48
N TYR A 62 -25.75 3.99 -0.99
CA TYR A 62 -24.65 3.04 -1.07
C TYR A 62 -23.58 3.48 -2.09
N GLU A 63 -23.98 4.03 -3.23
CA GLU A 63 -23.04 4.58 -4.22
C GLU A 63 -22.19 5.70 -3.63
N GLU A 64 -22.82 6.61 -2.86
CA GLU A 64 -22.09 7.70 -2.23
C GLU A 64 -21.10 7.20 -1.19
N GLN A 65 -21.49 6.22 -0.36
CA GLN A 65 -20.59 5.58 0.60
C GLN A 65 -19.38 4.95 -0.10
N LEU A 66 -19.60 4.22 -1.20
CA LEU A 66 -18.52 3.61 -1.99
C LEU A 66 -17.58 4.64 -2.59
N ARG A 67 -18.09 5.78 -3.06
CA ARG A 67 -17.23 6.87 -3.60
C ARG A 67 -16.28 7.40 -2.53
N VAL A 68 -16.78 7.58 -1.30
CA VAL A 68 -15.96 8.00 -0.16
C VAL A 68 -14.87 6.97 0.13
N GLU A 69 -15.24 5.69 0.25
CA GLU A 69 -14.30 4.61 0.56
C GLU A 69 -13.23 4.43 -0.54
N LEU A 70 -13.62 4.48 -1.81
CA LEU A 70 -12.71 4.41 -2.95
C LEU A 70 -11.77 5.62 -2.99
N LYS A 71 -12.26 6.82 -2.67
CA LYS A 71 -11.44 8.02 -2.58
C LYS A 71 -10.42 7.90 -1.46
N GLU A 72 -10.83 7.53 -0.26
CA GLU A 72 -9.93 7.34 0.89
C GLU A 72 -8.85 6.29 0.61
N PHE A 73 -9.25 5.16 0.03
CA PHE A 73 -8.32 4.11 -0.38
C PHE A 73 -7.32 4.61 -1.42
N THR A 74 -7.80 5.33 -2.43
CA THR A 74 -6.97 5.85 -3.52
C THR A 74 -6.01 6.92 -3.03
N GLU A 75 -6.46 7.86 -2.20
CA GLU A 75 -5.62 8.87 -1.57
C GLU A 75 -4.55 8.23 -0.69
N ALA A 76 -4.91 7.22 0.11
CA ALA A 76 -3.94 6.47 0.90
C ALA A 76 -2.92 5.79 -0.01
N LEU A 77 -3.35 5.06 -1.03
CA LEU A 77 -2.41 4.40 -1.95
C LEU A 77 -1.45 5.36 -2.65
N TYR A 78 -1.91 6.53 -3.09
CA TYR A 78 -1.03 7.52 -3.74
C TYR A 78 -0.04 8.20 -2.78
N ARG A 79 -0.33 8.19 -1.47
CA ARG A 79 0.59 8.68 -0.44
C ARG A 79 1.66 7.65 -0.04
N VAL A 80 1.57 6.40 -0.50
CA VAL A 80 2.59 5.38 -0.25
C VAL A 80 3.87 5.84 -0.97
N PRO A 81 4.98 6.11 -0.25
CA PRO A 81 6.17 6.70 -0.85
C PRO A 81 6.67 5.89 -2.05
N THR A 82 7.12 6.59 -3.10
CA THR A 82 7.64 6.03 -4.36
C THR A 82 8.76 5.00 -4.14
N VAL A 83 9.46 5.06 -3.01
CA VAL A 83 10.51 4.10 -2.59
C VAL A 83 9.97 2.67 -2.47
N LEU A 84 8.69 2.48 -2.10
CA LEU A 84 8.03 1.17 -2.13
C LEU A 84 7.59 0.77 -3.54
N GLN A 85 7.34 1.74 -4.42
CA GLN A 85 6.99 1.52 -5.83
C GLN A 85 8.24 1.17 -6.68
N ASP A 86 9.40 1.77 -6.40
CA ASP A 86 10.66 1.52 -7.14
C ASP A 86 11.30 0.16 -6.78
N ARG A 87 11.16 -0.32 -5.53
CA ARG A 87 11.55 -1.70 -5.18
C ARG A 87 10.73 -2.75 -5.93
N ARG A 88 9.48 -2.44 -6.31
CA ARG A 88 8.66 -3.27 -7.19
C ARG A 88 9.12 -3.23 -8.63
N ARG A 89 9.49 -2.05 -9.16
CA ARG A 89 10.06 -1.92 -10.52
C ARG A 89 11.31 -2.76 -10.74
N GLY A 90 12.11 -3.00 -9.69
CA GLY A 90 13.30 -3.85 -9.77
C GLY A 90 13.05 -5.35 -9.63
N ARG A 91 11.84 -5.79 -9.23
CA ARG A 91 11.55 -7.22 -9.08
C ARG A 91 10.51 -7.75 -10.03
N GLU A 92 9.53 -6.95 -10.42
CA GLU A 92 8.41 -7.47 -11.17
C GLU A 92 7.48 -6.29 -11.46
N ALA A 93 7.71 -5.63 -12.60
CA ALA A 93 6.64 -4.92 -13.31
C ALA A 93 5.66 -5.98 -13.81
N VAL A 94 4.96 -6.64 -12.88
CA VAL A 94 4.00 -7.66 -13.21
C VAL A 94 2.81 -6.91 -13.77
N GLU A 95 2.50 -7.25 -15.01
CA GLU A 95 1.20 -7.08 -15.65
C GLU A 95 0.10 -7.84 -14.90
N PHE A 96 0.05 -7.73 -13.56
CA PHE A 96 -0.95 -8.38 -12.74
C PHE A 96 -2.13 -7.41 -12.64
N LEU A 97 -3.04 -7.51 -13.61
CA LEU A 97 -4.46 -7.13 -13.46
C LEU A 97 -4.71 -5.73 -12.86
N GLY A 98 -4.30 -4.67 -13.56
CA GLY A 98 -4.67 -3.30 -13.21
C GLY A 98 -4.11 -2.78 -11.88
N SER A 99 -4.22 -1.47 -11.65
CA SER A 99 -3.92 -0.91 -10.33
C SER A 99 -4.88 -1.52 -9.28
N PRO A 100 -4.48 -1.70 -8.00
CA PRO A 100 -5.40 -2.05 -6.91
C PRO A 100 -6.68 -1.21 -6.90
N THR A 101 -6.54 0.08 -7.23
CA THR A 101 -7.68 0.99 -7.41
C THR A 101 -8.58 0.54 -8.55
N SER A 102 -8.02 0.18 -9.71
CA SER A 102 -8.78 -0.32 -10.86
C SER A 102 -9.57 -1.59 -10.53
N MET A 103 -8.97 -2.52 -9.77
CA MET A 103 -9.65 -3.75 -9.34
C MET A 103 -10.84 -3.45 -8.43
N MET A 104 -10.69 -2.56 -7.44
CA MET A 104 -11.81 -2.15 -6.59
C MET A 104 -12.91 -1.46 -7.38
N VAL A 105 -12.53 -0.56 -8.29
CA VAL A 105 -13.47 0.15 -9.16
C VAL A 105 -14.28 -0.83 -10.01
N GLU A 106 -13.62 -1.82 -10.62
CA GLU A 106 -14.30 -2.85 -11.41
C GLU A 106 -15.27 -3.68 -10.57
N ALA A 107 -14.84 -4.14 -9.39
CA ALA A 107 -15.70 -4.87 -8.46
C ALA A 107 -16.90 -4.05 -8.02
N THR A 108 -16.68 -2.78 -7.68
CA THR A 108 -17.75 -1.83 -7.35
C THR A 108 -18.75 -1.69 -8.49
N PHE A 109 -18.29 -1.45 -9.73
CA PHE A 109 -19.18 -1.32 -10.88
C PHE A 109 -20.02 -2.58 -11.11
N LYS A 110 -19.42 -3.77 -11.02
CA LYS A 110 -20.13 -5.04 -11.19
C LYS A 110 -21.21 -5.23 -10.11
N ILE A 111 -20.89 -4.93 -8.86
CA ILE A 111 -21.82 -5.04 -7.72
C ILE A 111 -22.97 -4.01 -7.88
N MET A 112 -22.66 -2.77 -8.23
CA MET A 112 -23.66 -1.72 -8.47
C MET A 112 -24.59 -2.08 -9.63
N ALA A 113 -24.04 -2.59 -10.73
CA ALA A 113 -24.84 -3.00 -11.87
C ALA A 113 -25.84 -4.12 -11.50
N ALA A 114 -25.44 -5.05 -10.62
CA ALA A 114 -26.36 -6.06 -10.09
C ALA A 114 -27.41 -5.44 -9.17
N ALA A 115 -27.04 -4.51 -8.28
CA ALA A 115 -28.00 -3.81 -7.42
C ALA A 115 -29.08 -3.07 -8.25
N HIS A 116 -28.68 -2.35 -9.30
CA HIS A 116 -29.62 -1.69 -10.20
C HIS A 116 -30.55 -2.69 -10.92
N ARG A 117 -30.01 -3.82 -11.40
CA ARG A 117 -30.82 -4.87 -12.03
C ARG A 117 -31.88 -5.40 -11.06
N VAL A 118 -31.49 -5.75 -9.83
CA VAL A 118 -32.42 -6.25 -8.80
C VAL A 118 -33.50 -5.21 -8.48
N GLY A 119 -33.14 -3.93 -8.41
CA GLY A 119 -34.11 -2.84 -8.23
C GLY A 119 -35.13 -2.71 -9.37
N THR A 120 -34.84 -3.25 -10.55
CA THR A 120 -35.73 -3.22 -11.73
C THR A 120 -36.44 -4.54 -12.04
N ALA A 121 -35.84 -5.68 -11.66
CA ALA A 121 -36.28 -7.02 -12.07
C ALA A 121 -36.98 -7.81 -10.95
N ASP A 122 -37.19 -7.19 -9.78
CA ASP A 122 -37.80 -7.75 -8.56
C ASP A 122 -37.12 -8.98 -7.96
N GLN A 123 -36.14 -9.61 -8.63
CA GLN A 123 -35.40 -10.76 -8.13
C GLN A 123 -33.91 -10.70 -8.51
N ALA A 124 -33.08 -11.19 -7.59
CA ALA A 124 -31.65 -11.35 -7.80
C ALA A 124 -31.32 -12.77 -8.27
N ASP A 125 -30.44 -12.89 -9.26
CA ASP A 125 -29.88 -14.17 -9.65
C ASP A 125 -28.86 -14.63 -8.59
N ALA A 126 -29.19 -15.70 -7.88
CA ALA A 126 -28.34 -16.26 -6.83
C ALA A 126 -26.96 -16.70 -7.36
N ALA A 127 -26.87 -17.17 -8.60
CA ALA A 127 -25.60 -17.56 -9.21
C ALA A 127 -24.73 -16.33 -9.50
N GLU A 128 -25.35 -15.25 -9.99
CA GLU A 128 -24.68 -13.97 -10.18
C GLU A 128 -24.15 -13.39 -8.87
N LEU A 129 -24.98 -13.34 -7.81
CA LEU A 129 -24.57 -12.82 -6.51
C LEU A 129 -23.43 -13.66 -5.88
N ALA A 130 -23.47 -14.98 -6.03
CA ALA A 130 -22.38 -15.85 -5.59
C ALA A 130 -21.08 -15.57 -6.36
N ALA A 131 -21.16 -15.35 -7.67
CA ALA A 131 -20.01 -14.99 -8.50
C ALA A 131 -19.42 -13.63 -8.12
N LEU A 132 -20.26 -12.62 -7.88
CA LEU A 132 -19.85 -11.30 -7.42
C LEU A 132 -19.19 -11.35 -6.05
N ARG A 133 -19.72 -12.17 -5.13
CA ARG A 133 -19.10 -12.36 -3.81
C ARG A 133 -17.72 -12.98 -3.92
N ARG A 134 -17.53 -14.01 -4.76
CA ARG A 134 -16.21 -14.60 -5.00
C ARG A 134 -15.27 -13.55 -5.60
N PHE A 135 -15.70 -12.86 -6.65
CA PHE A 135 -14.88 -11.84 -7.33
C PHE A 135 -14.44 -10.72 -6.39
N GLY A 136 -15.37 -10.11 -5.64
CA GLY A 136 -15.04 -9.07 -4.66
C GLY A 136 -14.14 -9.57 -3.54
N GLY A 137 -14.32 -10.82 -3.10
CA GLY A 137 -13.44 -11.46 -2.13
C GLY A 137 -12.02 -11.66 -2.64
N ASP A 138 -11.86 -12.07 -3.91
CA ASP A 138 -10.56 -12.23 -4.56
C ASP A 138 -9.84 -10.88 -4.72
N VAL A 139 -10.58 -9.82 -5.08
CA VAL A 139 -10.06 -8.44 -5.14
C VAL A 139 -9.60 -7.98 -3.75
N HIS A 140 -10.45 -8.11 -2.73
CA HIS A 140 -10.10 -7.74 -1.36
C HIS A 140 -8.88 -8.53 -0.85
N GLY A 141 -8.80 -9.82 -1.13
CA GLY A 141 -7.68 -10.69 -0.76
C GLY A 141 -6.37 -10.24 -1.42
N SER A 142 -6.40 -9.94 -2.72
CA SER A 142 -5.23 -9.47 -3.48
C SER A 142 -4.70 -8.13 -2.96
N ILE A 143 -5.61 -7.19 -2.68
CA ILE A 143 -5.26 -5.87 -2.13
C ILE A 143 -4.73 -6.00 -0.70
N SER A 144 -5.35 -6.85 0.10
CA SER A 144 -4.88 -7.11 1.47
C SER A 144 -3.47 -7.71 1.46
N ALA A 145 -3.19 -8.69 0.61
CA ALA A 145 -1.87 -9.28 0.48
C ALA A 145 -0.83 -8.23 0.08
N LEU A 146 -1.14 -7.41 -0.93
CA LEU A 146 -0.31 -6.28 -1.34
C LEU A 146 0.03 -5.35 -0.18
N LEU A 147 -0.97 -4.94 0.60
CA LEU A 147 -0.78 -4.01 1.70
C LEU A 147 0.02 -4.64 2.85
N MET A 148 -0.10 -5.94 3.07
CA MET A 148 0.73 -6.67 4.04
C MET A 148 2.18 -6.73 3.59
N ASP A 149 2.44 -6.98 2.30
CA ASP A 149 3.79 -6.96 1.74
C ASP A 149 4.43 -5.57 1.85
N CYS A 150 3.65 -4.52 1.60
CA CYS A 150 4.08 -3.14 1.84
C CYS A 150 4.42 -2.91 3.32
N ALA A 151 3.54 -3.29 4.24
CA ALA A 151 3.76 -3.16 5.67
C ALA A 151 5.02 -3.92 6.15
N ALA A 152 5.23 -5.15 5.67
CA ALA A 152 6.41 -5.96 6.02
C ALA A 152 7.72 -5.37 5.46
N SER A 153 7.62 -4.55 4.41
CA SER A 153 8.77 -3.88 3.79
C SER A 153 9.19 -2.62 4.55
N VAL A 154 8.31 -2.01 5.36
CA VAL A 154 8.61 -0.81 6.14
C VAL A 154 9.70 -1.06 7.20
N PRO A 155 9.64 -2.10 8.05
CA PRO A 155 10.69 -2.40 9.02
C PRO A 155 12.04 -2.79 8.39
N ARG A 156 12.04 -3.37 7.18
CA ARG A 156 13.28 -3.78 6.49
C ARG A 156 14.09 -2.59 5.96
N MET A 157 13.52 -1.38 5.91
CA MET A 157 14.25 -0.15 5.61
C MET A 157 15.20 0.27 6.76
N ARG A 158 14.85 -0.02 8.02
CA ARG A 158 15.72 0.18 9.18
C ARG A 158 17.04 -0.62 9.14
N SER A 159 17.08 -1.74 8.41
CA SER A 159 18.22 -2.67 8.42
C SER A 159 19.19 -2.54 7.24
N ALA A 160 18.83 -1.76 6.22
CA ALA A 160 19.68 -1.51 5.07
C ALA A 160 20.68 -0.38 5.37
N VAL A 161 21.52 -0.59 6.38
CA VAL A 161 22.84 0.06 6.43
C VAL A 161 23.68 -0.67 5.38
N PRO A 162 24.10 0.01 4.30
CA PRO A 162 24.98 -0.60 3.30
C PRO A 162 26.22 -1.22 3.97
N ALA A 163 26.66 -2.40 3.52
CA ALA A 163 27.79 -3.12 4.13
C ALA A 163 29.06 -2.25 4.23
N TYR A 164 29.29 -1.33 3.28
CA TYR A 164 30.42 -0.39 3.30
C TYR A 164 30.37 0.64 4.45
N LEU A 165 29.22 0.83 5.10
CA LEU A 165 29.07 1.67 6.30
C LEU A 165 29.26 0.86 7.60
N ARG A 166 29.21 -0.47 7.55
CA ARG A 166 29.42 -1.34 8.72
C ARG A 166 30.90 -1.44 9.07
N ASP A 167 31.77 -1.51 8.06
CA ASP A 167 33.24 -1.58 8.24
C ASP A 167 33.84 -0.25 8.73
N ARG A 168 33.22 0.88 8.40
CA ARG A 168 33.69 2.22 8.81
C ARG A 168 33.34 2.58 10.26
N ILE A 169 32.28 1.98 10.81
CA ILE A 169 31.81 2.23 12.18
C ILE A 169 32.54 1.32 13.18
N GLN A 170 33.06 0.16 12.75
CA GLN A 170 33.80 -0.77 13.62
C GLN A 170 35.31 -0.51 13.72
N GLY A 171 35.82 0.58 13.13
CA GLY A 171 37.16 1.08 13.43
C GLY A 171 38.29 0.08 13.13
N ARG A 172 38.27 -0.57 11.96
CA ARG A 172 39.46 -1.29 11.47
C ARG A 172 40.37 -0.28 10.76
N PRO A 173 41.54 0.08 11.30
CA PRO A 173 42.51 0.87 10.56
C PRO A 173 43.06 0.00 9.44
N ASP A 174 42.85 0.42 8.20
CA ASP A 174 43.56 -0.16 7.06
C ASP A 174 45.06 0.01 7.31
N GLY A 175 45.76 -1.12 7.20
CA GLY A 175 47.17 -1.25 7.48
C GLY A 175 48.04 -0.29 6.68
N GLU A 176 49.02 0.24 7.40
CA GLU A 176 50.34 0.70 6.99
C GLU A 176 50.68 0.53 5.49
N ASN A 177 50.64 1.63 4.74
CA ASN A 177 51.52 1.79 3.58
C ASN A 177 52.89 2.27 4.09
N ALA A 178 53.80 1.31 4.26
CA ALA A 178 55.23 1.57 4.33
C ALA A 178 55.71 2.00 2.93
N HIS A 179 56.08 3.27 2.77
CA HIS A 179 56.92 3.73 1.67
C HIS A 179 58.17 4.38 2.25
N GLY A 180 59.25 3.58 2.23
CA GLY A 180 60.60 4.01 2.52
C GLY A 180 61.15 4.96 1.46
N ALA A 181 62.07 5.80 1.91
CA ALA A 181 62.91 6.67 1.10
C ALA A 181 63.76 5.90 0.08
N PRO A 182 64.39 6.64 -0.85
CA PRO A 182 65.84 6.49 -0.92
C PRO A 182 66.59 7.82 -0.94
N GLN A 183 67.86 7.69 -0.56
CA GLN A 183 68.91 8.70 -0.44
C GLN A 183 69.27 9.35 -1.77
#